data_AF-A0A662J4S7-F1
#
_entry.id   AF-A0A662J4S7-F1
#
_cell.length_a   1.000
_cell.length_b   1.000
_cell.length_c   1.000
_cell.angle_alpha   90.00
_cell.angle_beta   90.00
_cell.angle_gamma   90.00
#
_symmetry.space_group_name_H-M   'P 1'
#
loop_
_entity.id
_entity.type
_entity.pdbx_description
1 polymer ?
#
loop_
_entity_poly.entity_id
_entity_poly.type
_entity_poly.pdbx_seq_one_letter_code
_entity_poly.pdbx_strand_id
1 'polypeptide(L)'
;MSSLDQGKIEAVKEALKELKAGLPLEDVKRRLMATISPDEIPLIEQQLIKEGAALDDLLKLCDLHLALSKDRLAERKLEEVPEGHPLKLLVEENKLILKLNETLSLYLKTLASEGVKEELTAKTLEVAEKLYAALRLHYRKVQMLLFPYLERLGIYAVPRVLWGREHEAIVKLRKLR
;
A
#
# COMPACT_ATOMS: atom_id res chain seq x y z
N MET A 1 -15.16 21.13 -10.52
CA MET A 1 -15.02 19.84 -9.82
C MET A 1 -16.08 18.93 -10.41
N SER A 2 -15.68 17.91 -11.17
CA SER A 2 -16.63 16.95 -11.77
C SER A 2 -17.52 16.40 -10.65
N SER A 3 -18.84 16.51 -10.77
CA SER A 3 -19.73 15.79 -9.88
C SER A 3 -19.37 14.30 -10.00
N LEU A 4 -19.00 13.66 -8.91
CA LEU A 4 -18.87 12.21 -8.90
C LEU A 4 -20.22 11.62 -9.32
N ASP A 5 -20.20 10.78 -10.34
CA ASP A 5 -21.37 10.04 -10.76
C ASP A 5 -21.79 9.09 -9.62
N GLN A 6 -23.01 9.28 -9.11
CA GLN A 6 -23.56 8.42 -8.05
C GLN A 6 -23.58 6.94 -8.47
N GLY A 7 -23.78 6.65 -9.76
CA GLY A 7 -23.74 5.28 -10.27
C GLY A 7 -22.37 4.61 -10.07
N LYS A 8 -21.28 5.36 -10.24
CA LYS A 8 -19.93 4.85 -10.00
C LYS A 8 -19.65 4.62 -8.51
N ILE A 9 -20.11 5.52 -7.64
CA ILE A 9 -19.98 5.36 -6.19
C ILE A 9 -20.68 4.06 -5.74
N GLU A 10 -21.91 3.83 -6.21
CA GLU A 10 -22.65 2.62 -5.87
C GLU A 10 -22.01 1.35 -6.45
N ALA A 11 -21.47 1.40 -7.66
CA ALA A 11 -20.70 0.28 -8.23
C ALA A 11 -19.48 -0.07 -7.37
N VAL A 12 -18.76 0.93 -6.83
CA VAL A 12 -17.63 0.68 -5.90
C VAL A 12 -18.10 0.12 -4.56
N LYS A 13 -19.22 0.63 -4.01
CA LYS A 13 -19.80 0.08 -2.78
C LYS A 13 -20.25 -1.37 -2.95
N GLU A 14 -20.81 -1.72 -4.10
CA GLU A 14 -21.18 -3.09 -4.44
C GLU A 14 -19.94 -3.99 -4.55
N ALA A 15 -18.92 -3.54 -5.28
CA ALA A 15 -17.64 -4.24 -5.37
C ALA A 15 -17.01 -4.48 -3.99
N LEU A 16 -17.11 -3.53 -3.05
CA LEU A 16 -16.67 -3.73 -1.67
C LEU A 16 -17.44 -4.84 -0.96
N LYS A 17 -18.76 -4.93 -1.16
CA LYS A 17 -19.58 -6.01 -0.59
C LYS A 17 -19.17 -7.36 -1.16
N GLU A 18 -18.92 -7.45 -2.46
CA GLU A 18 -18.43 -8.65 -3.12
C GLU A 18 -17.06 -9.09 -2.59
N LEU A 19 -16.10 -8.16 -2.48
CA LEU A 19 -14.78 -8.44 -1.91
C LEU A 19 -14.88 -8.94 -0.46
N LYS A 20 -15.81 -8.40 0.34
CA LYS A 20 -16.10 -8.90 1.69
C LYS A 20 -16.74 -10.28 1.69
N ALA A 21 -17.58 -10.59 0.70
CA ALA A 21 -18.19 -11.90 0.52
C ALA A 21 -17.19 -12.96 0.03
N GLY A 22 -15.94 -12.57 -0.25
CA GLY A 22 -14.86 -13.47 -0.65
C GLY A 22 -14.72 -13.65 -2.15
N LEU A 23 -15.36 -12.80 -2.98
CA LEU A 23 -15.11 -12.83 -4.42
C LEU A 23 -13.64 -12.47 -4.72
N PRO A 24 -13.00 -13.13 -5.71
CA PRO A 24 -11.64 -12.82 -6.11
C PRO A 24 -11.49 -11.38 -6.60
N LEU A 25 -10.40 -10.71 -6.19
CA LEU A 25 -10.09 -9.33 -6.58
C LEU A 25 -10.04 -9.15 -8.10
N GLU A 26 -9.51 -10.14 -8.84
CA GLU A 26 -9.41 -10.09 -10.29
C GLU A 26 -10.77 -10.10 -10.99
N ASP A 27 -11.78 -10.77 -10.42
CA ASP A 27 -13.13 -10.81 -10.99
C ASP A 27 -13.82 -9.45 -10.79
N VAL A 28 -13.66 -8.87 -9.60
CA VAL A 28 -14.15 -7.52 -9.28
C VAL A 28 -13.45 -6.46 -10.13
N LYS A 29 -12.11 -6.56 -10.30
CA LYS A 29 -11.32 -5.69 -11.19
C LYS A 29 -11.87 -5.74 -12.61
N ARG A 30 -12.09 -6.94 -13.15
CA ARG A 30 -12.56 -7.14 -14.53
C ARG A 30 -13.92 -6.49 -14.78
N ARG A 31 -14.80 -6.51 -13.78
CA ARG A 31 -16.11 -5.85 -13.85
C ARG A 31 -15.99 -4.32 -13.82
N LEU A 32 -15.15 -3.79 -12.92
CA LEU A 32 -15.05 -2.35 -12.70
C LEU A 32 -14.17 -1.60 -13.70
N MET A 33 -13.20 -2.26 -14.33
CA MET A 33 -12.27 -1.60 -15.25
C MET A 33 -12.93 -0.97 -16.47
N ALA A 34 -14.12 -1.43 -16.87
CA ALA A 34 -14.91 -0.84 -17.96
C ALA A 34 -15.68 0.42 -17.54
N THR A 35 -15.89 0.62 -16.23
CA THR A 35 -16.85 1.60 -15.69
C THR A 35 -16.15 2.72 -14.93
N ILE A 36 -14.99 2.44 -14.32
CA ILE A 36 -14.30 3.34 -13.40
C ILE A 36 -12.84 3.50 -13.79
N SER A 37 -12.41 4.75 -13.93
CA SER A 37 -10.99 5.07 -14.09
C SER A 37 -10.29 4.96 -12.73
N PRO A 38 -9.03 4.46 -12.66
CA PRO A 38 -8.27 4.44 -11.42
C PRO A 38 -8.16 5.82 -10.75
N ASP A 39 -8.13 6.89 -11.56
CA ASP A 39 -8.04 8.28 -11.09
C ASP A 39 -9.30 8.74 -10.31
N GLU A 40 -10.43 8.03 -10.45
CA GLU A 40 -11.68 8.32 -9.74
C GLU A 40 -11.75 7.66 -8.36
N ILE A 41 -10.98 6.60 -8.12
CA ILE A 41 -11.05 5.82 -6.87
C ILE A 41 -10.65 6.67 -5.65
N PRO A 42 -9.56 7.46 -5.66
CA PRO A 42 -9.24 8.32 -4.53
C PRO A 42 -10.37 9.29 -4.16
N LEU A 43 -11.13 9.78 -5.14
CA LEU A 43 -12.27 10.66 -4.90
C LEU A 43 -13.43 9.91 -4.21
N ILE A 44 -13.68 8.67 -4.63
CA ILE A 44 -14.67 7.79 -4.02
C ILE A 44 -14.25 7.42 -2.59
N GLU A 45 -12.97 7.13 -2.34
CA GLU A 45 -12.43 6.87 -0.99
C GLU A 45 -12.66 8.06 -0.06
N GLN A 46 -12.43 9.30 -0.51
CA GLN A 46 -12.71 10.49 0.30
C GLN A 46 -14.19 10.61 0.65
N GLN A 47 -15.07 10.32 -0.30
CA GLN A 47 -16.51 10.35 -0.07
C GLN A 47 -16.92 9.29 0.95
N LEU A 48 -16.41 8.07 0.82
CA LEU A 48 -16.68 6.98 1.75
C LEU A 48 -16.18 7.27 3.16
N ILE A 49 -15.05 7.98 3.32
CA ILE A 49 -14.59 8.44 4.64
C ILE A 49 -15.58 9.41 5.28
N LYS A 50 -16.16 10.34 4.50
CA LYS A 50 -17.20 11.26 5.00
C LYS A 50 -18.47 10.51 5.41
N GLU A 51 -18.77 9.41 4.73
CA GLU A 51 -19.89 8.52 5.05
C GLU A 51 -19.59 7.55 6.21
N GLY A 52 -18.38 7.58 6.79
CA GLY A 52 -18.01 6.75 7.93
C GLY A 52 -17.55 5.34 7.57
N ALA A 53 -17.00 5.13 6.38
CA ALA A 53 -16.47 3.83 5.96
C ALA A 53 -15.38 3.31 6.92
N ALA A 54 -15.40 1.99 7.14
CA ALA A 54 -14.43 1.32 7.98
C ALA A 54 -13.04 1.30 7.33
N LEU A 55 -11.98 1.21 8.15
CA LEU A 55 -10.60 1.13 7.65
C LEU A 55 -10.38 -0.07 6.71
N ASP A 56 -10.95 -1.23 7.05
CA ASP A 56 -10.87 -2.45 6.23
C ASP A 56 -11.41 -2.24 4.80
N ASP A 57 -12.47 -1.44 4.65
CA ASP A 57 -13.07 -1.12 3.35
C ASP A 57 -12.13 -0.25 2.53
N LEU A 58 -11.51 0.75 3.17
CA LEU A 58 -10.52 1.61 2.53
C LEU A 58 -9.28 0.84 2.11
N LEU A 59 -8.84 -0.15 2.91
CA LEU A 59 -7.71 -0.99 2.57
C LEU A 59 -8.01 -1.87 1.34
N LYS A 60 -9.21 -2.47 1.28
CA LYS A 60 -9.68 -3.24 0.11
C LYS A 60 -9.82 -2.37 -1.14
N LEU A 61 -10.31 -1.14 -1.00
CA LEU A 61 -10.35 -0.18 -2.12
C LEU A 61 -8.95 0.19 -2.60
N CYS A 62 -7.99 0.35 -1.69
CA CYS A 62 -6.60 0.56 -2.08
C CYS A 62 -6.05 -0.64 -2.87
N ASP A 63 -6.36 -1.89 -2.49
CA ASP A 63 -5.98 -3.07 -3.28
C ASP A 63 -6.58 -3.03 -4.69
N LEU A 64 -7.87 -2.70 -4.80
CA LEU A 64 -8.56 -2.55 -6.08
C LEU A 64 -7.97 -1.41 -6.92
N HIS A 65 -7.67 -0.27 -6.31
CA HIS A 65 -7.05 0.88 -6.97
C HIS A 65 -5.67 0.50 -7.52
N LEU A 66 -4.84 -0.17 -6.74
CA LEU A 66 -3.54 -0.66 -7.20
C LEU A 66 -3.70 -1.68 -8.33
N ALA A 67 -4.66 -2.60 -8.22
CA ALA A 67 -4.91 -3.62 -9.24
C ALA A 67 -5.36 -3.02 -10.58
N LEU A 68 -6.19 -1.97 -10.54
CA LEU A 68 -6.64 -1.22 -11.72
C LEU A 68 -5.55 -0.31 -12.30
N SER A 69 -4.68 0.24 -11.44
CA SER A 69 -3.58 1.11 -11.85
C SER A 69 -2.35 0.36 -12.37
N LYS A 70 -2.16 -0.90 -11.99
CA LYS A 70 -0.94 -1.68 -12.24
C LYS A 70 -0.50 -1.68 -13.70
N ASP A 71 -1.46 -1.89 -14.61
CA ASP A 71 -1.19 -1.99 -16.05
C ASP A 71 -0.73 -0.63 -16.62
N ARG A 72 -1.33 0.49 -16.15
CA ARG A 72 -0.95 1.86 -16.54
C ARG A 72 0.37 2.31 -15.91
N LEU A 73 0.68 1.85 -14.70
CA LEU A 73 1.89 2.20 -13.97
C LEU A 73 3.13 1.49 -14.52
N ALA A 74 2.97 0.28 -15.06
CA ALA A 74 4.09 -0.49 -15.64
C ALA A 74 4.77 0.24 -16.82
N GLU A 75 4.02 1.07 -17.55
CA GLU A 75 4.51 1.84 -18.70
C GLU A 75 5.12 3.19 -18.32
N ARG A 76 4.90 3.66 -17.08
CA ARG A 76 5.36 4.97 -16.62
C ARG A 76 6.75 4.88 -16.02
N LYS A 77 7.70 5.62 -16.60
CA LYS A 77 8.97 5.94 -15.94
C LYS A 77 8.73 7.09 -14.98
N LEU A 78 9.15 6.92 -13.72
CA LEU A 78 9.27 8.05 -12.79
C LEU A 78 10.27 9.04 -13.39
N GLU A 79 9.84 10.30 -13.50
CA GLU A 79 10.76 11.40 -13.84
C GLU A 79 11.88 11.45 -12.80
N GLU A 80 13.08 11.77 -13.27
CA GLU A 80 14.25 11.78 -12.41
C GLU A 80 14.13 12.90 -11.38
N VAL A 81 14.01 12.52 -10.11
CA VAL A 81 13.89 13.50 -9.03
C VAL A 81 15.23 14.22 -8.86
N PRO A 82 15.25 15.57 -8.86
CA PRO A 82 16.48 16.34 -8.72
C PRO A 82 17.27 15.97 -7.47
N GLU A 83 18.60 16.10 -7.56
CA GLU A 83 19.47 15.91 -6.40
C GLU A 83 19.19 16.96 -5.31
N GLY A 84 19.28 16.54 -4.04
CA GLY A 84 18.91 17.38 -2.89
C GLY A 84 17.40 17.49 -2.60
N HIS A 85 16.52 17.04 -3.51
CA HIS A 85 15.09 17.08 -3.27
C HIS A 85 14.65 16.01 -2.24
N PRO A 86 13.85 16.35 -1.20
CA PRO A 86 13.44 15.39 -0.16
C PRO A 86 12.74 14.12 -0.67
N LEU A 87 12.02 14.24 -1.79
CA LEU A 87 11.40 13.08 -2.44
C LEU A 87 12.43 12.04 -2.90
N LYS A 88 13.64 12.46 -3.31
CA LYS A 88 14.70 11.54 -3.73
C LYS A 88 15.09 10.62 -2.58
N LEU A 89 15.22 11.17 -1.37
CA LEU A 89 15.48 10.39 -0.16
C LEU A 89 14.38 9.34 0.08
N LEU A 90 13.10 9.74 0.02
CA LEU A 90 11.98 8.81 0.23
C LEU A 90 11.94 7.70 -0.83
N VAL A 91 12.28 8.02 -2.08
CA VAL A 91 12.38 7.03 -3.18
C VAL A 91 13.54 6.05 -2.93
N GLU A 92 14.71 6.53 -2.52
CA GLU A 92 15.84 5.65 -2.20
C GLU A 92 15.58 4.78 -0.98
N GLU A 93 14.89 5.29 0.04
CA GLU A 93 14.44 4.50 1.19
C GLU A 93 13.48 3.38 0.78
N ASN A 94 12.53 3.66 -0.11
CA ASN A 94 11.64 2.63 -0.67
C ASN A 94 12.42 1.54 -1.41
N LYS A 95 13.45 1.91 -2.18
CA LYS A 95 14.33 0.93 -2.85
C LYS A 95 15.09 0.07 -1.84
N LEU A 96 15.58 0.66 -0.74
CA LEU A 96 16.24 -0.09 0.33
C LEU A 96 15.28 -1.06 1.02
N ILE A 97 14.08 -0.60 1.37
CA ILE A 97 13.03 -1.43 1.98
C ILE A 97 12.70 -2.62 1.07
N LEU A 98 12.56 -2.39 -0.24
CA LEU A 98 12.30 -3.44 -1.21
C LEU A 98 13.42 -4.49 -1.22
N LYS A 99 14.69 -4.06 -1.31
CA LYS A 99 15.86 -4.97 -1.28
C LYS A 99 15.92 -5.81 0.00
N LEU A 100 15.65 -5.19 1.14
CA LEU A 100 15.62 -5.89 2.43
C LEU A 100 14.49 -6.93 2.48
N ASN A 101 13.31 -6.59 1.95
CA ASN A 101 12.18 -7.50 1.86
C ASN A 101 12.44 -8.68 0.92
N GLU A 102 13.08 -8.45 -0.23
CA GLU A 102 13.50 -9.49 -1.16
C GLU A 102 14.53 -10.43 -0.52
N THR A 103 15.51 -9.87 0.19
CA THR A 103 16.53 -10.63 0.92
C THR A 103 15.90 -11.50 2.02
N LEU A 104 15.00 -10.92 2.81
CA LEU A 104 14.25 -11.64 3.84
C LEU A 104 13.45 -12.79 3.23
N SER A 105 12.77 -12.52 2.12
CA SER A 105 11.97 -13.53 1.41
C SER A 105 12.82 -14.68 0.89
N LEU A 106 14.04 -14.41 0.41
CA LEU A 106 14.98 -15.44 -0.02
C LEU A 106 15.42 -16.31 1.17
N TYR A 107 15.83 -15.70 2.28
CA TYR A 107 16.28 -16.45 3.45
C TYR A 107 15.17 -17.31 4.06
N LEU A 108 13.93 -16.80 4.13
CA LEU A 108 12.78 -17.58 4.59
C LEU A 108 12.51 -18.79 3.69
N LYS A 109 12.63 -18.64 2.36
CA LYS A 109 12.50 -19.76 1.42
C LYS A 109 13.61 -20.80 1.58
N THR A 110 14.84 -20.36 1.81
CA THR A 110 15.97 -21.27 2.07
C THR A 110 15.77 -22.02 3.39
N LEU A 111 15.34 -21.36 4.46
CA LEU A 111 15.01 -22.03 5.73
C LEU A 111 13.89 -23.06 5.58
N ALA A 112 12.87 -22.75 4.77
CA ALA A 112 11.77 -23.66 4.52
C ALA A 112 12.17 -24.91 3.70
N SER A 113 13.23 -24.82 2.88
CA SER A 113 13.66 -25.90 1.99
C SER A 113 14.83 -26.73 2.56
N GLU A 114 15.80 -26.07 3.21
CA GLU A 114 17.02 -26.71 3.72
C GLU A 114 16.95 -27.02 5.23
N GLY A 115 15.87 -26.61 5.90
CA GLY A 115 15.70 -26.75 7.34
C GLY A 115 16.40 -25.66 8.14
N VAL A 116 16.17 -25.69 9.47
CA VAL A 116 16.69 -24.68 10.39
C VAL A 116 18.20 -24.83 10.56
N LYS A 117 18.96 -23.85 10.05
CA LYS A 117 20.40 -23.70 10.29
C LYS A 117 20.63 -22.46 11.14
N GLU A 118 21.36 -22.59 12.23
CA GLU A 118 21.54 -21.51 13.21
C GLU A 118 22.07 -20.22 12.60
N GLU A 119 23.10 -20.32 11.75
CA GLU A 119 23.69 -19.16 11.06
C GLU A 119 22.70 -18.47 10.11
N LEU A 120 21.90 -19.25 9.36
CA LEU A 120 20.91 -18.71 8.43
C LEU A 120 19.74 -18.08 9.19
N THR A 121 19.31 -18.68 10.30
CA THR A 121 18.29 -18.11 11.19
C THR A 121 18.76 -16.78 11.76
N ALA A 122 20.00 -16.69 12.26
CA ALA A 122 20.56 -15.44 12.76
C ALA A 122 20.60 -14.34 11.69
N LYS A 123 21.05 -14.66 10.47
CA LYS A 123 21.02 -13.73 9.32
C LYS A 123 19.60 -13.31 8.94
N THR A 124 18.64 -14.22 9.02
CA THR A 124 17.22 -13.93 8.75
C THR A 124 16.66 -12.92 9.75
N LEU A 125 16.91 -13.13 11.05
CA LEU A 125 16.51 -12.20 12.11
C LEU A 125 17.17 -10.84 11.92
N GLU A 126 18.47 -10.79 11.62
CA GLU A 126 19.18 -9.53 11.37
C GLU A 126 18.56 -8.72 10.22
N VAL A 127 18.20 -9.38 9.11
CA VAL A 127 17.53 -8.70 7.98
C VAL A 127 16.13 -8.23 8.38
N ALA A 128 15.38 -9.03 9.13
CA ALA A 128 14.06 -8.65 9.63
C ALA A 128 14.13 -7.40 10.55
N GLU A 129 15.13 -7.32 11.43
CA GLU A 129 15.41 -6.15 12.27
C GLU A 129 15.70 -4.89 11.44
N LYS A 130 16.59 -5.02 10.44
CA LYS A 130 16.93 -3.91 9.54
C LYS A 130 15.70 -3.42 8.78
N LEU A 131 14.90 -4.34 8.26
CA LEU A 131 13.66 -4.02 7.55
C LEU A 131 12.65 -3.30 8.47
N TYR A 132 12.46 -3.80 9.70
CA TYR A 132 11.60 -3.19 10.69
C TYR A 132 12.03 -1.76 11.03
N ALA A 133 13.33 -1.55 11.27
CA ALA A 133 13.88 -0.22 11.57
C ALA A 133 13.71 0.74 10.39
N ALA A 134 14.02 0.27 9.16
CA ALA A 134 13.87 1.06 7.94
C ALA A 134 12.42 1.49 7.69
N LEU A 135 11.46 0.56 7.82
CA LEU A 135 10.03 0.85 7.66
C LEU A 135 9.55 1.91 8.66
N ARG A 136 9.86 1.76 9.95
CA ARG A 136 9.45 2.72 10.98
C ARG A 136 10.00 4.12 10.71
N LEU A 137 11.27 4.21 10.31
CA LEU A 137 11.89 5.50 10.03
C LEU A 137 11.31 6.14 8.76
N HIS A 138 11.05 5.35 7.72
CA HIS A 138 10.44 5.82 6.48
C HIS A 138 9.02 6.33 6.71
N TYR A 139 8.16 5.49 7.28
CA TYR A 139 6.76 5.85 7.51
C TYR A 139 6.61 6.99 8.51
N ARG A 140 7.46 7.09 9.55
CA ARG A 140 7.46 8.27 10.44
C ARG A 140 7.69 9.57 9.67
N LYS A 141 8.62 9.61 8.71
CA LYS A 141 8.85 10.81 7.89
C LYS A 141 7.63 11.11 7.02
N VAL A 142 7.09 10.10 6.34
CA VAL A 142 5.88 10.26 5.51
C VAL A 142 4.72 10.81 6.35
N GLN A 143 4.49 10.25 7.54
CA GLN A 143 3.41 10.64 8.44
C GLN A 143 3.57 12.04 9.02
N MET A 144 4.78 12.39 9.46
CA MET A 144 4.99 13.68 10.12
C MET A 144 5.20 14.82 9.13
N LEU A 145 5.71 14.53 7.93
CA LEU A 145 6.11 15.56 6.97
C LEU A 145 5.15 15.69 5.79
N LEU A 146 4.46 14.61 5.36
CA LEU A 146 3.57 14.65 4.18
C LEU A 146 2.10 14.67 4.57
N PHE A 147 1.66 13.82 5.50
CA PHE A 147 0.24 13.70 5.84
C PHE A 147 -0.39 15.04 6.29
N PRO A 148 0.26 15.88 7.12
CA PRO A 148 -0.34 17.15 7.53
C PRO A 148 -0.61 18.11 6.36
N TYR A 149 0.13 17.97 5.24
CA TYR A 149 -0.14 18.76 4.04
C TYR A 149 -1.29 18.16 3.23
N LEU A 150 -1.33 16.83 3.08
CA LEU A 150 -2.45 16.14 2.42
C LEU A 150 -3.78 16.42 3.11
N GLU A 151 -3.80 16.32 4.45
CA GLU A 151 -5.00 16.55 5.25
C GLU A 151 -5.47 18.02 5.20
N ARG A 152 -4.53 18.98 5.17
CA ARG A 152 -4.87 20.41 4.94
C ARG A 152 -5.49 20.66 3.57
N LEU A 153 -5.16 19.84 2.57
CA LEU A 153 -5.78 19.85 1.24
C LEU A 153 -7.09 19.05 1.19
N GLY A 154 -7.57 18.50 2.32
CA GLY A 154 -8.77 17.69 2.38
C GLY A 154 -8.58 16.25 1.91
N ILE A 155 -7.33 15.79 1.76
CA ILE A 155 -6.99 14.44 1.31
C ILE A 155 -6.72 13.55 2.53
N TYR A 156 -7.78 12.93 3.07
CA TYR A 156 -7.68 12.07 4.27
C TYR A 156 -7.53 10.57 3.97
N ALA A 157 -8.03 10.10 2.82
CA ALA A 157 -7.92 8.69 2.43
C ALA A 157 -6.50 8.16 2.39
N VAL A 158 -5.59 8.87 1.73
CA VAL A 158 -4.19 8.45 1.58
C VAL A 158 -3.50 8.27 2.94
N PRO A 159 -3.52 9.24 3.87
CA PRO A 159 -3.02 9.05 5.23
C PRO A 159 -3.60 7.82 5.95
N ARG A 160 -4.93 7.67 5.97
CA ARG A 160 -5.58 6.55 6.69
C ARG A 160 -5.17 5.19 6.13
N VAL A 161 -5.18 5.04 4.81
CA VAL A 161 -4.80 3.79 4.13
C VAL A 161 -3.34 3.45 4.41
N LEU A 162 -2.43 4.41 4.25
CA LEU A 162 -1.00 4.18 4.47
C LEU A 162 -0.69 3.84 5.93
N TRP A 163 -1.39 4.44 6.89
CA TRP A 163 -1.30 4.05 8.31
C TRP A 163 -1.72 2.59 8.52
N GLY A 164 -2.83 2.17 7.92
CA GLY A 164 -3.28 0.78 8.00
C GLY A 164 -2.27 -0.21 7.41
N ARG A 165 -1.70 0.11 6.25
CA ARG A 165 -0.67 -0.73 5.59
C ARG A 165 0.62 -0.82 6.39
N GLU A 166 1.09 0.29 6.95
CA GLU A 166 2.23 0.26 7.86
C GLU A 166 1.92 -0.65 9.07
N HIS A 167 0.77 -0.49 9.70
CA HIS A 167 0.39 -1.30 10.86
C HIS A 167 0.40 -2.80 10.53
N GLU A 168 -0.20 -3.20 9.41
CA GLU A 168 -0.16 -4.59 8.94
C GLU A 168 1.27 -5.11 8.74
N ALA A 169 2.13 -4.33 8.09
CA ALA A 169 3.52 -4.71 7.84
C ALA A 169 4.31 -4.87 9.15
N ILE A 170 4.15 -3.91 10.07
CA ILE A 170 4.81 -3.91 11.39
C ILE A 170 4.35 -5.09 12.24
N VAL A 171 3.05 -5.41 12.25
CA VAL A 171 2.52 -6.57 12.98
C VAL A 171 3.06 -7.88 12.41
N LYS A 172 3.15 -8.01 11.08
CA LYS A 172 3.74 -9.19 10.44
C LYS A 172 5.21 -9.36 10.80
N LEU A 173 6.01 -8.30 10.74
CA LEU A 173 7.44 -8.36 11.08
C LEU A 173 7.68 -8.66 12.56
N ARG A 174 6.82 -8.17 13.46
CA ARG A 174 6.91 -8.48 14.89
C ARG A 174 6.74 -9.97 15.21
N LYS A 175 6.07 -10.75 14.36
CA LYS A 175 5.92 -12.20 14.55
C LYS A 175 7.21 -12.98 14.24
N LEU A 176 8.19 -12.34 13.59
CA LEU A 176 9.49 -12.91 13.28
C LEU A 176 10.55 -12.61 14.35
N ARG A 177 10.25 -11.71 15.29
CA ARG A 177 11.05 -11.36 16.46
C ARG A 177 10.69 -12.26 17.64
#